data_AF-A0A937PBU4-F1
#
_entry.id   AF-A0A937PBU4-F1
#
_cell.length_a   1.000
_cell.length_b   1.000
_cell.length_c   1.000
_cell.angle_alpha   90.00
_cell.angle_beta   90.00
_cell.angle_gamma   90.00
#
_symmetry.space_group_name_H-M   'P 1'
#
loop_
_entity.id
_entity.type
_entity.pdbx_description
1 polymer ?
#
loop_
_entity_poly.entity_id
_entity_poly.type
_entity_poly.pdbx_seq_one_letter_code
_entity_poly.pdbx_strand_id
1 'polypeptide(L)'
;MTYKNFRLNIIIRIILMAASIFLFFESWEWDYRITPVLIGVIIIFQIVYLIHYVDRTNRDLTSFLESIRFSEFTRSFQIEGMGSSFNELNRAFNDVISDFQKVRSEKEEHFHYLQSIVQNIDVAIIAYRKDGTVEMINKSAKQLFQIHSLKN
;
A
#
# COMPACT_ATOMS: atom_id res chain seq x y z
N MET A 1 -16.39 13.58 -9.82
CA MET A 1 -16.90 13.30 -11.19
C MET A 1 -16.19 12.13 -11.91
N THR A 2 -15.16 11.50 -11.30
CA THR A 2 -14.43 10.34 -11.86
C THR A 2 -15.03 8.96 -11.49
N TYR A 3 -16.24 8.92 -10.92
CA TYR A 3 -17.00 7.66 -10.68
C TYR A 3 -17.44 6.99 -11.98
N LYS A 4 -17.60 7.77 -13.06
CA LYS A 4 -18.12 7.26 -14.32
C LYS A 4 -17.07 6.42 -15.04
N ASN A 5 -15.80 6.81 -15.13
CA ASN A 5 -14.92 6.27 -16.16
C ASN A 5 -14.67 4.74 -16.10
N PHE A 6 -14.43 4.15 -14.91
CA PHE A 6 -14.21 2.69 -14.80
C PHE A 6 -15.50 1.89 -15.07
N ARG A 7 -16.58 2.19 -14.33
CA ARG A 7 -17.89 1.53 -14.53
C ARG A 7 -18.45 1.78 -15.93
N LEU A 8 -18.30 2.98 -16.48
CA LEU A 8 -18.79 3.36 -17.79
C LEU A 8 -17.97 2.68 -18.90
N ASN A 9 -16.66 2.47 -18.72
CA ASN A 9 -15.84 1.69 -19.65
C ASN A 9 -16.22 0.19 -19.62
N ILE A 10 -16.50 -0.37 -18.43
CA ILE A 10 -17.02 -1.74 -18.31
C ILE A 10 -18.41 -1.86 -18.95
N ILE A 11 -19.32 -0.94 -18.66
CA ILE A 11 -20.68 -0.92 -19.21
C ILE A 11 -20.65 -0.79 -20.74
N ILE A 12 -19.83 0.11 -21.29
CA ILE A 12 -19.65 0.25 -22.75
C ILE A 12 -19.15 -1.05 -23.37
N ARG A 13 -18.16 -1.72 -22.76
CA ARG A 13 -17.64 -3.00 -23.26
C ARG A 13 -18.69 -4.11 -23.21
N ILE A 14 -19.47 -4.20 -22.13
CA ILE A 14 -20.57 -5.17 -22.00
C ILE A 14 -21.65 -4.89 -23.05
N ILE A 15 -22.00 -3.62 -23.30
CA ILE A 15 -22.97 -3.23 -24.33
C ILE A 15 -22.44 -3.58 -25.73
N LEU A 16 -21.16 -3.31 -26.03
CA LEU A 16 -20.51 -3.70 -27.29
C LEU A 16 -20.51 -5.23 -27.48
N MET A 17 -20.29 -5.98 -26.40
CA MET A 17 -20.30 -7.44 -26.42
C MET A 17 -21.72 -7.98 -26.63
N ALA A 18 -22.72 -7.38 -25.99
CA ALA A 18 -24.12 -7.72 -26.22
C ALA A 18 -24.58 -7.38 -27.66
N ALA A 19 -24.17 -6.23 -28.19
CA ALA A 19 -24.47 -5.82 -29.55
C ALA A 19 -23.81 -6.73 -30.60
N SER A 20 -22.58 -7.18 -30.36
CA SER A 20 -21.90 -8.14 -31.25
C SER A 20 -22.54 -9.53 -31.21
N ILE A 21 -23.02 -10.00 -30.05
CA ILE A 21 -23.82 -11.22 -29.93
C ILE A 21 -25.16 -11.08 -30.65
N PHE A 22 -25.82 -9.93 -30.55
CA PHE A 22 -27.08 -9.67 -31.27
C PHE A 22 -26.88 -9.70 -32.79
N LEU A 23 -25.82 -9.06 -33.30
CA LEU A 23 -25.45 -9.11 -34.72
C LEU A 23 -25.07 -10.52 -35.20
N PHE A 24 -24.53 -11.36 -34.31
CA PHE A 24 -24.26 -12.77 -34.61
C PHE A 24 -25.55 -13.56 -34.87
N PHE A 25 -26.60 -13.33 -34.06
CA PHE A 25 -27.89 -13.99 -34.24
C PHE A 25 -28.61 -13.53 -35.52
N GLU A 26 -28.62 -12.23 -35.81
CA GLU A 26 -29.17 -11.66 -37.05
C GLU A 26 -28.44 -12.18 -38.30
N SER A 27 -27.11 -12.33 -38.23
CA SER A 27 -26.31 -12.83 -39.35
C SER A 27 -26.53 -14.33 -39.65
N TRP A 28 -27.14 -15.10 -38.75
CA TRP A 28 -27.46 -16.52 -38.96
C TRP A 28 -28.62 -16.70 -39.96
N GLU A 29 -29.46 -15.70 -40.14
CA GLU A 29 -30.65 -15.77 -41.01
C GLU A 29 -30.32 -15.54 -42.51
N TRP A 30 -29.14 -15.01 -42.84
CA TRP A 30 -28.77 -14.56 -44.20
C TRP A 30 -27.69 -15.40 -44.92
N ASP A 31 -27.39 -16.62 -44.46
CA ASP A 31 -26.43 -17.59 -45.09
C ASP A 31 -24.99 -17.08 -45.34
N TYR A 32 -24.50 -16.14 -44.52
CA TYR A 32 -23.09 -15.75 -44.53
C TYR A 32 -22.27 -16.59 -43.55
N ARG A 33 -21.60 -17.65 -44.03
CA ARG A 33 -20.83 -18.60 -43.18
C ARG A 33 -19.55 -18.03 -42.56
N ILE A 34 -18.98 -16.96 -43.11
CA ILE A 34 -17.69 -16.38 -42.66
C ILE A 34 -17.88 -15.34 -41.54
N THR A 35 -18.98 -14.60 -41.57
CA THR A 35 -19.33 -13.56 -40.58
C THR A 35 -19.41 -14.05 -39.12
N PRO A 36 -20.05 -15.21 -38.80
CA PRO A 36 -20.14 -15.67 -37.41
C PRO A 36 -18.77 -16.04 -36.83
N VAL A 37 -17.88 -16.62 -37.63
CA VAL A 37 -16.52 -16.96 -37.18
C VAL A 37 -15.73 -15.71 -36.79
N LEU A 38 -15.84 -14.65 -37.59
CA LEU A 38 -15.15 -13.38 -37.36
C LEU A 38 -15.66 -12.68 -36.08
N ILE A 39 -16.97 -12.69 -35.86
CA ILE A 39 -17.58 -12.16 -34.63
C ILE A 39 -17.16 -12.98 -33.39
N GLY A 40 -17.11 -14.30 -33.50
CA GLY A 40 -16.64 -15.17 -32.41
C GLY A 40 -15.21 -14.85 -31.98
N VAL A 41 -14.31 -14.60 -32.93
CA VAL A 41 -12.92 -14.18 -32.64
C VAL A 41 -12.88 -12.82 -31.95
N ILE A 42 -13.71 -11.86 -32.37
CA ILE A 42 -13.80 -10.54 -31.74
C ILE A 42 -14.29 -10.66 -30.29
N ILE A 43 -15.28 -11.51 -30.03
CA ILE A 43 -15.80 -11.75 -28.67
C ILE A 43 -14.70 -12.33 -27.77
N ILE A 44 -13.96 -13.33 -28.26
CA ILE A 44 -12.83 -13.91 -27.50
C ILE A 44 -11.78 -12.83 -27.19
N PHE A 45 -11.43 -12.00 -28.18
CA PHE A 45 -10.47 -10.91 -27.99
C PHE A 45 -10.95 -9.90 -26.94
N GLN A 46 -12.24 -9.54 -26.97
CA GLN A 46 -12.85 -8.66 -25.97
C GLN A 46 -12.80 -9.25 -24.56
N ILE A 47 -13.04 -10.56 -24.41
CA ILE A 47 -12.95 -11.25 -23.11
C ILE A 47 -11.52 -11.21 -22.57
N VAL A 48 -10.53 -11.57 -23.38
CA VAL A 48 -9.11 -11.57 -22.97
C VAL A 48 -8.67 -10.17 -22.55
N TYR A 49 -9.09 -9.14 -23.29
CA TYR A 49 -8.77 -7.76 -22.99
C TYR A 49 -9.46 -7.25 -21.72
N LEU A 50 -10.66 -7.74 -21.41
CA LEU A 50 -11.34 -7.44 -20.15
C LEU A 50 -10.62 -8.09 -18.96
N ILE A 51 -10.26 -9.37 -19.08
CA ILE A 51 -9.53 -10.09 -18.03
C ILE A 51 -8.19 -9.39 -17.74
N HIS A 52 -7.42 -9.06 -18.78
CA HIS A 52 -6.15 -8.34 -18.61
C HIS A 52 -6.32 -6.98 -17.91
N TYR A 53 -7.39 -6.26 -18.21
CA TYR A 53 -7.67 -4.97 -17.57
C TYR A 53 -7.98 -5.14 -16.07
N VAL A 54 -8.78 -6.15 -15.72
CA VAL A 54 -9.11 -6.48 -14.32
C VAL A 54 -7.87 -6.98 -13.57
N ASP A 55 -7.08 -7.85 -14.18
CA ASP A 55 -5.85 -8.37 -13.58
C ASP A 55 -4.82 -7.27 -13.32
N ARG A 56 -4.72 -6.27 -14.21
CA ARG A 56 -3.86 -5.11 -13.98
C ARG A 56 -4.30 -4.33 -12.75
N THR A 57 -5.59 -4.03 -12.62
CA THR A 57 -6.16 -3.38 -11.42
C THR A 57 -5.91 -4.21 -10.15
N ASN A 58 -6.05 -5.53 -10.22
CA ASN A 58 -5.82 -6.41 -9.07
C ASN A 58 -4.33 -6.48 -8.67
N ARG A 59 -3.43 -6.44 -9.65
CA ARG A 59 -1.98 -6.43 -9.44
C ARG A 59 -1.49 -5.11 -8.85
N ASP A 60 -2.07 -3.99 -9.28
CA ASP A 60 -1.84 -2.67 -8.69
C ASP A 60 -2.32 -2.62 -7.23
N LEU A 61 -3.49 -3.21 -6.92
CA LEU A 61 -4.00 -3.34 -5.56
C LEU A 61 -3.12 -4.24 -4.68
N THR A 62 -2.63 -5.35 -5.23
CA THR A 62 -1.72 -6.27 -4.51
C THR A 62 -0.40 -5.58 -4.19
N SER A 63 0.17 -4.85 -5.15
CA SER A 63 1.40 -4.08 -4.96
C SER A 63 1.22 -3.00 -3.89
N PHE A 64 0.03 -2.37 -3.84
CA PHE A 64 -0.33 -1.44 -2.76
C PHE A 64 -0.31 -2.12 -1.38
N LEU A 65 -1.00 -3.25 -1.22
CA LEU A 65 -1.02 -3.99 0.05
C LEU A 65 0.38 -4.46 0.48
N GLU A 66 1.20 -4.85 -0.49
CA GLU A 66 2.58 -5.25 -0.24
C GLU A 66 3.46 -4.08 0.21
N SER A 67 3.30 -2.90 -0.40
CA SER A 67 4.02 -1.67 0.00
C SER A 67 3.65 -1.18 1.41
N ILE A 68 2.41 -1.41 1.85
CA ILE A 68 1.97 -1.13 3.24
C ILE A 68 2.59 -2.14 4.22
N ARG A 69 2.63 -3.42 3.85
CA ARG A 69 3.22 -4.49 4.66
C ARG A 69 4.73 -4.30 4.83
N PHE A 70 5.41 -3.77 3.82
CA PHE A 70 6.85 -3.51 3.81
C PHE A 70 7.15 -2.02 3.92
N SER A 71 6.85 -1.48 5.10
CA SER A 71 7.45 -0.30 5.74
C SER A 71 8.58 0.44 4.99
N GLU A 72 8.24 1.30 4.04
CA GLU A 72 8.99 2.53 3.76
C GLU A 72 8.00 3.69 3.80
N PHE A 73 7.63 4.05 5.04
CA PHE A 73 6.78 5.17 5.43
C PHE A 73 7.45 6.53 5.08
N THR A 74 7.67 6.82 3.80
CA THR A 74 8.25 8.11 3.35
C THR A 74 7.54 8.69 2.13
N ARG A 75 6.72 7.92 1.40
CA ARG A 75 5.94 8.47 0.28
C ARG A 75 4.45 8.39 0.58
N SER A 76 3.81 9.56 0.65
CA SER A 76 2.39 9.68 0.38
C SER A 76 2.14 9.16 -1.04
N PHE A 77 1.61 7.96 -1.18
CA PHE A 77 1.34 7.38 -2.50
C PHE A 77 -0.04 7.81 -2.99
N GLN A 78 -0.03 8.64 -4.04
CA GLN A 78 -1.21 8.93 -4.84
C GLN A 78 -1.32 7.90 -5.96
N ILE A 79 -2.28 7.00 -5.84
CA ILE A 79 -2.73 6.20 -6.98
C ILE A 79 -3.70 7.09 -7.77
N GLU A 80 -3.17 7.79 -8.78
CA GLU A 80 -4.03 8.43 -9.78
C GLU A 80 -4.51 7.36 -10.78
N GLY A 81 -5.84 7.22 -10.93
CA GLY A 81 -6.42 6.54 -12.10
C GLY A 81 -7.23 5.27 -11.86
N MET A 82 -7.30 4.70 -10.65
CA MET A 82 -8.10 3.48 -10.39
C MET A 82 -9.61 3.71 -10.15
N GLY A 83 -10.07 4.97 -10.24
CA GLY A 83 -11.47 5.34 -10.07
C GLY A 83 -11.82 5.74 -8.64
N SER A 84 -12.93 6.44 -8.49
CA SER A 84 -13.32 7.10 -7.23
C SER A 84 -13.62 6.16 -6.05
N SER A 85 -14.06 4.92 -6.31
CA SER A 85 -14.27 3.93 -5.23
C SER A 85 -12.96 3.52 -4.57
N PHE A 86 -11.85 3.54 -5.33
CA PHE A 86 -10.51 3.27 -4.80
C PHE A 86 -9.89 4.51 -4.14
N ASN A 87 -10.30 5.71 -4.54
CA ASN A 87 -9.83 6.95 -3.88
C ASN A 87 -10.33 7.08 -2.44
N GLU A 88 -11.56 6.65 -2.17
CA GLU A 88 -12.13 6.71 -0.82
C GLU A 88 -11.46 5.69 0.11
N LEU A 89 -11.21 4.48 -0.41
CA LEU A 89 -10.39 3.48 0.26
C LEU A 89 -8.96 4.02 0.51
N ASN A 90 -8.33 4.62 -0.50
CA ASN A 90 -6.99 5.18 -0.38
C ASN A 90 -6.91 6.30 0.67
N ARG A 91 -7.94 7.16 0.79
CA ARG A 91 -8.01 8.19 1.84
C ARG A 91 -8.09 7.57 3.23
N ALA A 92 -9.06 6.67 3.45
CA ALA A 92 -9.23 6.02 4.74
C ALA A 92 -7.96 5.27 5.20
N PHE A 93 -7.26 4.63 4.26
CA PHE A 93 -5.98 3.97 4.56
C PHE A 93 -4.85 4.96 4.87
N ASN A 94 -4.72 6.06 4.12
CA ASN A 94 -3.71 7.08 4.40
C ASN A 94 -3.93 7.74 5.77
N ASP A 95 -5.18 7.91 6.19
CA ASP A 95 -5.51 8.46 7.52
C ASP A 95 -5.01 7.51 8.63
N VAL A 96 -5.29 6.21 8.51
CA VAL A 96 -4.82 5.19 9.47
C VAL A 96 -3.28 5.12 9.53
N ILE A 97 -2.62 5.19 8.36
CA ILE A 97 -1.15 5.20 8.24
C ILE A 97 -0.56 6.43 8.95
N SER A 98 -1.16 7.62 8.74
CA SER A 98 -0.75 8.86 9.39
C SER A 98 -0.90 8.78 10.91
N ASP A 99 -2.01 8.23 11.41
CA ASP A 99 -2.24 8.05 12.85
C ASP A 99 -1.21 7.10 13.47
N PHE A 100 -0.89 5.99 12.79
CA PHE A 100 0.15 5.07 13.23
C PHE A 100 1.54 5.70 13.26
N GLN A 101 1.89 6.49 12.24
CA GLN A 101 3.15 7.24 12.21
C GLN A 101 3.24 8.22 13.38
N LYS A 102 2.15 8.94 13.66
CA LYS A 102 2.08 9.90 14.77
C LYS A 102 2.31 9.23 16.11
N VAL A 103 1.60 8.13 16.39
CA VAL A 103 1.77 7.36 17.64
C VAL A 103 3.20 6.83 17.78
N ARG A 104 3.80 6.35 16.68
CA ARG A 104 5.20 5.89 16.69
C ARG A 104 6.17 7.03 16.98
N SER A 105 5.99 8.16 16.31
CA SER A 105 6.81 9.36 16.51
C SER A 105 6.74 9.87 17.94
N GLU A 106 5.54 9.94 18.52
CA GLU A 106 5.35 10.34 19.93
C GLU A 106 6.05 9.38 20.89
N LYS A 107 6.00 8.07 20.62
CA LYS A 107 6.68 7.05 21.44
C LYS A 107 8.20 7.14 21.32
N GLU A 108 8.72 7.40 20.12
CA GLU A 108 10.16 7.53 19.84
C GLU A 108 10.70 8.83 20.43
N GLU A 109 9.95 9.93 20.34
CA GLU A 109 10.25 11.21 21.01
C GLU A 109 10.28 11.05 22.54
N HIS A 110 9.28 10.39 23.13
CA HIS A 110 9.25 10.12 24.57
C HIS A 110 10.45 9.29 25.03
N PHE A 111 10.85 8.28 24.25
CA PHE A 111 12.03 7.47 24.54
C PHE A 111 13.30 8.33 24.51
N HIS A 112 13.48 9.16 23.48
CA HIS A 112 14.62 10.08 23.38
C HIS A 112 14.63 11.13 24.49
N TYR A 113 13.47 11.63 24.91
CA TYR A 113 13.34 12.56 26.03
C TYR A 113 13.83 11.92 27.34
N LEU A 114 13.34 10.71 27.66
CA LEU A 114 13.76 9.97 28.86
C LEU A 114 15.27 9.66 28.82
N GLN A 115 15.79 9.22 27.68
CA GLN A 115 17.22 8.96 27.52
C GLN A 115 18.05 10.23 27.71
N SER A 116 17.59 11.37 27.19
CA SER A 116 18.26 12.66 27.33
C SER A 116 18.28 13.14 28.77
N ILE A 117 17.18 12.98 29.51
CA ILE A 117 17.15 13.25 30.96
C ILE A 117 18.19 12.39 31.66
N VAL A 118 18.13 11.07 31.51
CA VAL A 118 19.02 10.14 32.19
C VAL A 118 20.49 10.45 31.92
N GLN A 119 20.83 10.87 30.69
CA GLN A 119 22.20 11.24 30.32
C GLN A 119 22.67 12.59 30.87
N ASN A 120 21.77 13.54 31.15
CA ASN A 120 22.14 14.91 31.55
C ASN A 120 21.84 15.25 33.02
N ILE A 121 21.23 14.35 33.81
CA ILE A 121 21.12 14.58 35.26
C ILE A 121 22.50 14.46 35.94
N ASP A 122 22.74 15.26 36.98
CA ASP A 122 23.98 15.25 37.77
C ASP A 122 24.11 14.08 38.76
N VAL A 123 23.22 13.07 38.65
CA VAL A 123 23.25 11.85 39.47
C VAL A 123 23.88 10.73 38.67
N ALA A 124 24.86 10.04 39.25
CA ALA A 124 25.46 8.85 38.65
C ALA A 124 24.47 7.67 38.65
N ILE A 125 24.16 7.14 37.47
CA ILE A 125 23.28 5.97 37.29
C ILE A 125 24.03 4.85 36.57
N ILE A 126 23.96 3.65 37.14
CA ILE A 126 24.44 2.39 36.54
C ILE A 126 23.33 1.35 36.66
N ALA A 127 22.99 0.69 35.56
CA ALA A 127 22.12 -0.49 35.55
C ALA A 127 22.94 -1.72 35.14
N TYR A 128 22.84 -2.79 35.94
CA TYR A 128 23.52 -4.07 35.68
C TYR A 128 22.51 -5.21 35.80
N ARG A 129 22.73 -6.26 35.02
CA ARG A 129 21.95 -7.50 35.09
C ARG A 129 22.43 -8.40 36.23
N LYS A 130 21.65 -9.42 36.56
CA LYS A 130 21.97 -10.40 37.61
C LYS A 130 23.29 -11.15 37.37
N ASP A 131 23.75 -11.21 36.12
CA ASP A 131 25.03 -11.80 35.69
C ASP A 131 26.23 -10.86 35.89
N GLY A 132 26.01 -9.61 36.32
CA GLY A 132 27.04 -8.58 36.48
C GLY A 132 27.31 -7.75 35.23
N THR A 133 26.64 -8.02 34.10
CA THR A 133 26.83 -7.25 32.86
C THR A 133 26.19 -5.87 32.98
N VAL A 134 26.97 -4.80 32.72
CA VAL A 134 26.46 -3.43 32.72
C VAL A 134 25.63 -3.19 31.46
N GLU A 135 24.35 -2.86 31.65
CA GLU A 135 23.39 -2.60 30.57
C GLU A 135 23.31 -1.11 30.23
N MET A 136 23.46 -0.24 31.23
CA MET A 136 23.41 1.21 31.05
C MET A 136 24.35 1.91 32.02
N ILE A 137 25.04 2.94 31.52
CA ILE A 137 25.77 3.90 32.32
C ILE A 137 25.55 5.31 31.75
N ASN A 138 25.19 6.27 32.60
CA ASN A 138 24.97 7.65 32.17
C ASN A 138 26.26 8.49 32.19
N LYS A 139 26.23 9.67 31.58
CA LYS A 139 27.37 10.59 31.50
C LYS A 139 27.96 10.94 32.86
N SER A 140 27.13 11.20 33.86
CA SER A 140 27.56 11.58 35.21
C SER A 140 28.26 10.43 35.94
N ALA A 141 27.81 9.19 35.78
CA ALA A 141 28.53 8.01 36.25
C ALA A 141 29.87 7.83 35.52
N LYS A 142 29.91 8.04 34.20
CA LYS A 142 31.17 7.98 33.44
C LYS A 142 32.20 9.00 33.92
N GLN A 143 31.76 10.22 34.24
CA GLN A 143 32.62 11.27 34.78
C GLN A 143 33.12 10.93 36.19
N LEU A 144 32.24 10.46 37.07
CA LEU A 144 32.58 10.05 38.44
C LEU A 144 33.65 8.94 38.45
N PHE A 145 33.47 7.92 37.60
CA PHE A 145 34.39 6.78 37.50
C PHE A 145 35.53 6.99 36.48
N GLN A 146 35.63 8.18 35.87
CA GLN A 146 36.63 8.55 34.86
C GLN A 146 36.74 7.58 33.66
N ILE A 147 35.64 6.91 33.32
CA ILE A 147 35.57 5.90 32.25
C ILE A 147 35.06 6.53 30.95
N HIS A 148 35.90 6.52 29.93
CA HIS A 148 35.62 7.13 28.62
C HIS A 148 34.72 6.26 27.72
N SER A 149 34.70 4.95 27.95
CA SER A 149 33.88 3.99 27.21
C SER A 149 33.76 2.67 27.98
N LEU A 150 32.56 2.08 28.01
CA LEU A 150 32.41 0.66 28.35
C LEU A 150 32.79 -0.13 27.10
N LYS A 151 33.95 -0.80 27.14
CA LYS A 151 34.35 -1.74 26.11
C LYS A 151 33.76 -3.09 26.51
N ASN A 152 32.72 -3.53 25.79
CA ASN A 152 32.42 -4.96 25.67
C ASN A 152 33.23 -5.50 24.49
#